data_AF-A0A380EK31-F1
#
_entry.id   AF-A0A380EK31-F1
#
_cell.length_a   1.000
_cell.length_b   1.000
_cell.length_c   1.000
_cell.angle_alpha   90.00
_cell.angle_beta   90.00
_cell.angle_gamma   90.00
#
_symmetry.space_group_name_H-M   'P 1'
#
loop_
_entity.id
_entity.type
_entity.pdbx_description
1 polymer ?
#
loop_
_entity_poly.entity_id
_entity_poly.type
_entity_poly.pdbx_seq_one_letter_code
_entity_poly.pdbx_strand_id
1 'polypeptide(L)'
;MLITPYYNKTNQRGLVKHFEAIADAVKLPVVLYNVPSRTNMTIEPETVEILSQHPYIVALKDATNDFEYLEEVKKRIDTIHLHYIVAMMTTSSNTINVAVKGLSLLLPMSFLKNFKRYTMLNKWIRYSRSI
;
A
#
# COMPACT_ATOMS: atom_id res chain seq x y z
N MET A 1 10.52 -3.67 1.28
CA MET A 1 9.55 -2.63 1.74
C MET A 1 10.35 -1.55 2.46
N LEU A 2 10.15 -0.29 2.11
CA LEU A 2 10.91 0.85 2.61
C LEU A 2 9.99 1.81 3.36
N ILE A 3 10.35 2.14 4.60
CA ILE A 3 9.62 3.10 5.43
C ILE A 3 10.22 4.50 5.26
N THR A 4 9.44 5.55 5.51
CA THR A 4 9.97 6.92 5.56
C THR A 4 11.03 7.08 6.67
N PRO A 5 12.08 7.90 6.45
CA PRO A 5 13.04 8.25 7.48
C PRO A 5 12.33 8.83 8.72
N TYR A 6 12.61 8.25 9.90
CA TYR A 6 11.81 8.49 11.11
C TYR A 6 12.50 9.35 12.18
N TYR A 7 13.82 9.29 12.30
CA TYR A 7 14.59 10.19 13.18
C TYR A 7 15.14 11.39 12.41
N ASN A 8 15.98 11.10 11.40
CA ASN A 8 16.53 12.13 10.50
C ASN A 8 15.54 12.38 9.37
N LYS A 9 14.55 13.22 9.67
CA LYS A 9 13.55 13.67 8.72
C LYS A 9 14.19 14.38 7.53
N THR A 10 13.51 14.32 6.39
CA THR A 10 13.86 15.04 5.17
C THR A 10 12.64 15.79 4.61
N ASN A 11 12.84 16.72 3.69
CA ASN A 11 11.74 17.24 2.87
C ASN A 11 11.31 16.24 1.78
N GLN A 12 10.19 16.51 1.11
CA GLN A 12 9.63 15.67 0.05
C GLN A 12 10.64 15.40 -1.09
N ARG A 13 11.42 16.40 -1.50
CA ARG A 13 12.49 16.23 -2.49
C ARG A 13 13.55 15.22 -2.05
N GLY A 14 13.89 15.21 -0.75
CA GLY A 14 14.81 14.22 -0.22
C GLY A 14 14.17 12.84 -0.03
N LEU A 15 12.85 12.74 0.18
CA LEU A 15 12.16 11.44 0.12
C LEU A 15 12.27 10.82 -1.27
N VAL A 16 12.05 11.62 -2.33
CA VAL A 16 12.22 11.17 -3.72
C VAL A 16 13.61 10.58 -3.92
N LYS A 17 14.66 11.36 -3.64
CA LYS A 17 16.04 10.91 -3.77
C LYS A 17 16.36 9.69 -2.91
N HIS A 18 15.83 9.62 -1.70
CA HIS A 18 16.06 8.51 -0.79
C HIS A 18 15.50 7.20 -1.35
N PHE A 19 14.25 7.21 -1.83
CA PHE A 19 13.62 6.01 -2.35
C PHE A 19 14.18 5.61 -3.72
N GLU A 20 14.40 6.57 -4.62
CA GLU A 20 15.03 6.31 -5.93
C GLU A 20 16.40 5.68 -5.77
N ALA A 21 17.28 6.26 -4.92
CA ALA A 21 18.62 5.74 -4.72
C ALA A 21 18.63 4.28 -4.22
N ILE A 22 17.69 3.92 -3.34
CA ILE A 22 17.57 2.53 -2.86
C ILE A 22 16.99 1.64 -3.95
N ALA A 23 15.96 2.09 -4.67
CA ALA A 23 15.31 1.33 -5.73
C ALA A 23 16.27 1.04 -6.90
N ASP A 24 17.10 2.01 -7.29
CA ASP A 24 18.13 1.89 -8.31
C ASP A 24 19.27 0.94 -7.90
N ALA A 25 19.64 0.96 -6.62
CA ALA A 25 20.70 0.10 -6.10
C ALA A 25 20.25 -1.37 -6.03
N VAL A 26 19.01 -1.62 -5.60
CA VAL A 26 18.50 -2.98 -5.38
C VAL A 26 17.94 -3.61 -6.65
N LYS A 27 17.35 -2.82 -7.57
CA LYS A 27 16.72 -3.30 -8.81
C LYS A 27 15.68 -4.42 -8.61
N LEU A 28 14.98 -4.37 -7.47
CA LEU A 28 13.93 -5.30 -7.07
C LEU A 28 12.65 -4.53 -6.78
N PRO A 29 11.46 -5.18 -6.87
CA PRO A 29 10.20 -4.55 -6.52
C PRO A 29 10.20 -3.95 -5.10
N VAL A 30 10.01 -2.64 -5.03
CA VAL A 30 9.97 -1.82 -3.82
C VAL A 30 8.52 -1.49 -3.49
N VAL A 31 8.19 -1.67 -2.21
CA VAL A 31 6.93 -1.24 -1.60
C VAL A 31 7.25 -0.08 -0.66
N LEU A 32 6.71 1.09 -0.95
CA LEU A 32 6.76 2.26 -0.06
C LEU A 32 5.85 2.01 1.14
N TYR A 33 6.23 2.50 2.32
CA TYR A 33 5.42 2.40 3.53
C TYR A 33 5.26 3.77 4.18
N ASN A 34 4.06 4.34 4.05
CA ASN A 34 3.68 5.60 4.67
C ASN A 34 2.94 5.33 6.00
N VAL A 35 3.53 5.74 7.12
CA VAL A 35 2.97 5.56 8.48
C VAL A 35 3.29 6.76 9.39
N PRO A 36 2.65 7.92 9.17
CA PRO A 36 2.98 9.15 9.90
C PRO A 36 2.88 9.03 11.41
N SER A 37 2.01 8.17 11.94
CA SER A 37 1.86 7.90 13.37
C SER A 37 3.13 7.34 14.04
N ARG A 38 4.07 6.76 13.26
CA ARG A 38 5.34 6.20 13.76
C ARG A 38 6.56 7.01 13.33
N THR A 39 6.45 7.76 12.24
CA THR A 39 7.58 8.47 11.61
C THR A 39 7.50 9.99 11.81
N ASN A 40 6.34 10.51 12.25
CA ASN A 40 6.02 11.94 12.26
C ASN A 40 6.35 12.63 10.91
N MET A 41 6.12 11.90 9.81
CA MET A 41 6.40 12.30 8.44
C MET A 41 5.50 11.53 7.48
N THR A 42 4.90 12.25 6.53
CA THR A 42 4.11 11.66 5.44
C THR A 42 4.84 11.75 4.12
N ILE A 43 4.51 10.83 3.21
CA ILE A 43 4.81 10.96 1.78
C ILE A 43 3.62 11.71 1.19
N GLU A 44 3.81 12.90 0.61
CA GLU A 44 2.68 13.64 0.02
C GLU A 44 2.16 12.95 -1.26
N PRO A 45 0.87 13.11 -1.62
CA PRO A 45 0.33 12.50 -2.84
C PRO A 45 1.11 12.82 -4.12
N GLU A 46 1.59 14.06 -4.26
CA GLU A 46 2.48 14.47 -5.38
C GLU A 46 3.79 13.69 -5.37
N THR A 47 4.31 13.36 -4.19
CA THR A 47 5.55 12.60 -4.05
C THR A 47 5.32 11.13 -4.40
N VAL A 48 4.15 10.58 -4.04
CA VAL A 48 3.76 9.24 -4.47
C VAL A 48 3.62 9.17 -5.99
N GLU A 49 3.03 10.19 -6.61
CA GLU A 49 2.89 10.30 -8.06
C GLU A 49 4.25 10.22 -8.77
N ILE A 50 5.23 11.02 -8.33
CA ILE A 50 6.61 10.99 -8.86
C ILE A 50 7.23 9.61 -8.69
N LEU A 51 7.18 9.06 -7.47
CA LEU A 51 7.78 7.76 -7.16
C LEU A 51 7.11 6.61 -7.90
N SER A 52 5.83 6.72 -8.24
CA SER A 52 5.07 5.71 -8.99
C SER A 52 5.59 5.51 -10.42
N GLN A 53 6.28 6.50 -10.97
CA GLN A 53 6.88 6.41 -12.31
C GLN A 53 8.18 5.60 -12.32
N HIS A 54 8.74 5.29 -11.15
CA HIS A 54 9.98 4.54 -11.05
C HIS A 54 9.75 3.05 -11.32
N PRO A 55 10.51 2.38 -12.22
CA PRO A 55 10.22 1.03 -12.69
C PRO A 55 10.24 -0.04 -11.59
N TYR A 56 10.97 0.21 -10.51
CA TYR A 56 11.08 -0.70 -9.37
C TYR A 56 10.12 -0.36 -8.23
N ILE A 57 9.41 0.77 -8.24
CA ILE A 57 8.47 1.14 -7.17
C ILE A 57 7.07 0.68 -7.59
N VAL A 58 6.59 -0.40 -6.98
CA VAL A 58 5.42 -1.14 -7.47
C VAL A 58 4.20 -1.03 -6.55
N ALA A 59 4.37 -0.52 -5.33
CA ALA A 59 3.28 -0.39 -4.39
C ALA A 59 3.50 0.67 -3.32
N LEU A 60 2.39 1.19 -2.80
CA LEU A 60 2.34 2.00 -1.58
C LEU A 60 1.50 1.28 -0.53
N LYS A 61 2.11 0.97 0.60
CA LYS A 61 1.42 0.59 1.83
C LYS A 61 1.09 1.85 2.62
N ASP A 62 -0.19 2.16 2.72
CA ASP A 62 -0.72 3.33 3.41
C ASP A 62 -1.28 2.95 4.78
N ALA A 63 -0.70 3.52 5.84
CA ALA A 63 -1.17 3.44 7.22
C ALA A 63 -1.39 4.84 7.83
N THR A 64 -1.73 5.83 7.00
CA THR A 64 -2.14 7.18 7.44
C THR A 64 -3.47 7.16 8.19
N ASN A 65 -4.34 6.21 7.85
CA ASN A 65 -5.74 6.15 8.30
C ASN A 65 -6.55 7.41 7.88
N ASP A 66 -6.16 8.03 6.76
CA ASP A 66 -6.76 9.23 6.19
C ASP A 66 -7.39 8.89 4.82
N PHE A 67 -8.71 9.07 4.73
CA PHE A 67 -9.46 8.78 3.51
C PHE A 67 -9.29 9.87 2.44
N GLU A 68 -9.06 11.13 2.83
CA GLU A 68 -8.83 12.21 1.88
C GLU A 68 -7.49 11.99 1.18
N TYR A 69 -6.46 11.63 1.95
CA TYR A 69 -5.17 11.21 1.41
C TYR A 69 -5.29 10.04 0.42
N LEU A 70 -6.05 9.00 0.79
CA LEU A 70 -6.31 7.84 -0.05
C LEU A 70 -6.90 8.24 -1.41
N GLU A 71 -7.95 9.05 -1.40
CA GLU A 71 -8.63 9.47 -2.63
C GLU A 71 -7.73 10.40 -3.47
N GLU A 72 -6.93 11.25 -2.84
CA GLU A 72 -6.00 12.12 -3.56
C GLU A 72 -4.88 11.32 -4.26
N VAL A 73 -4.30 10.33 -3.58
CA VAL A 73 -3.28 9.47 -4.22
C VAL A 73 -3.88 8.68 -5.38
N LYS A 74 -5.07 8.10 -5.21
CA LYS A 74 -5.74 7.33 -6.27
C LYS A 74 -6.01 8.13 -7.54
N LYS A 75 -6.28 9.44 -7.43
CA LYS A 75 -6.48 10.31 -8.59
C LYS A 75 -5.20 10.54 -9.40
N ARG A 76 -4.04 10.41 -8.75
CA ARG A 76 -2.73 10.73 -9.32
C ARG A 76 -2.00 9.52 -9.88
N ILE A 77 -2.23 8.34 -9.30
CA ILE A 77 -1.56 7.11 -9.74
C ILE A 77 -2.44 6.29 -10.67
N ASP A 78 -1.84 5.73 -11.72
CA ASP A 78 -2.48 4.66 -12.46
C ASP A 78 -2.30 3.34 -11.69
N THR A 79 -3.42 2.75 -11.26
CA THR A 79 -3.47 1.45 -10.59
C THR A 79 -2.87 0.28 -11.38
N ILE A 80 -2.61 0.46 -12.69
CA ILE A 80 -1.87 -0.52 -13.50
C ILE A 80 -0.39 -0.58 -13.09
N HIS A 81 0.20 0.54 -12.69
CA HIS A 81 1.63 0.67 -12.44
C HIS A 81 1.99 0.62 -10.94
N LEU A 82 1.14 1.19 -10.08
CA LEU A 82 1.37 1.19 -8.63
C LEU A 82 0.18 0.55 -7.88
N HIS A 83 0.46 -0.52 -7.13
CA HIS A 83 -0.52 -1.14 -6.26
C HIS A 83 -0.68 -0.34 -4.96
N TYR A 84 -1.87 0.21 -4.74
CA TYR A 84 -2.20 0.88 -3.48
C TYR A 84 -2.75 -0.13 -2.47
N ILE A 85 -2.12 -0.21 -1.29
CA ILE A 85 -2.48 -1.15 -0.21
C ILE A 85 -2.79 -0.35 1.06
N VAL A 86 -4.06 -0.33 1.46
CA VAL A 86 -4.48 0.28 2.74
C VAL A 86 -4.26 -0.71 3.88
N ALA A 87 -3.58 -0.26 4.94
CA ALA A 87 -3.40 -1.00 6.19
C ALA A 87 -4.24 -0.36 7.31
N MET A 88 -5.56 -0.58 7.29
CA MET A 88 -6.42 -0.24 8.42
C MET A 88 -6.49 -1.41 9.42
N MET A 89 -6.36 -1.11 10.72
CA MET A 89 -6.63 -2.06 11.81
C MET A 89 -8.11 -2.06 12.24
N THR A 90 -9.01 -1.34 11.56
CA THR A 90 -10.41 -1.23 11.95
C THR A 90 -11.31 -2.20 11.19
N THR A 91 -11.90 -3.13 11.94
CA THR A 91 -12.95 -4.07 11.56
C THR A 91 -14.25 -3.36 11.19
N SER A 92 -14.35 -2.79 9.99
CA SER A 92 -15.66 -2.44 9.41
C SER A 92 -15.79 -2.99 7.98
N SER A 93 -16.96 -3.55 7.70
CA SER A 93 -17.28 -4.38 6.54
C SER A 93 -17.18 -3.66 5.18
N ASN A 94 -17.27 -2.33 5.16
CA ASN A 94 -17.26 -1.55 3.91
C ASN A 94 -15.85 -1.38 3.32
N THR A 95 -14.80 -1.45 4.13
CA THR A 95 -13.40 -1.27 3.68
C THR A 95 -12.81 -2.54 3.05
N ILE A 96 -13.41 -3.70 3.32
CA ILE A 96 -12.95 -5.01 2.83
C ILE A 96 -12.93 -5.05 1.30
N ASN A 97 -13.87 -4.40 0.62
CA ASN A 97 -13.94 -4.43 -0.85
C ASN A 97 -12.78 -3.68 -1.54
N VAL A 98 -12.20 -2.66 -0.89
CA VAL A 98 -11.04 -1.91 -1.43
C VAL A 98 -9.73 -2.63 -1.12
N ALA A 99 -9.67 -3.44 -0.05
CA ALA A 99 -8.48 -4.14 0.42
C ALA A 99 -8.10 -5.41 -0.39
N VAL A 100 -8.97 -5.92 -1.27
CA VAL A 100 -8.85 -7.30 -1.79
C VAL A 100 -7.89 -7.45 -3.00
N LYS A 101 -7.31 -6.39 -3.55
CA LYS A 101 -6.39 -6.54 -4.70
C LYS A 101 -4.93 -6.90 -4.37
N GLY A 102 -4.49 -6.86 -3.12
CA GLY A 102 -3.11 -7.22 -2.77
C GLY A 102 -2.87 -7.26 -1.26
N LEU A 103 -3.22 -8.36 -0.62
CA LEU A 103 -3.29 -8.45 0.84
C LEU A 103 -2.01 -9.07 1.45
N SER A 104 -1.19 -8.26 2.12
CA SER A 104 -0.42 -8.70 3.29
C SER A 104 -0.93 -7.96 4.52
N LEU A 105 -2.01 -8.46 5.13
CA LEU A 105 -2.42 -7.97 6.45
C LEU A 105 -1.63 -8.71 7.54
N LEU A 106 -1.12 -7.95 8.51
CA LEU A 106 -0.77 -8.49 9.83
C LEU A 106 -2.08 -8.69 10.62
N LEU A 107 -2.85 -9.68 10.22
CA LEU A 107 -3.96 -10.15 11.03
C LEU A 107 -3.40 -11.01 12.18
N PRO A 108 -3.97 -10.94 13.39
CA PRO A 108 -3.67 -11.92 14.42
C PRO A 108 -3.93 -13.33 13.87
N MET A 109 -3.05 -14.29 14.19
CA MET A 109 -3.09 -15.67 13.65
C MET A 109 -4.45 -16.36 13.81
N SER A 110 -5.26 -15.95 14.79
CA SER A 110 -6.64 -16.41 14.99
C SER A 110 -7.57 -16.10 13.82
N PHE A 111 -7.38 -14.98 13.13
CA PHE A 111 -8.24 -14.53 12.03
C PHE A 111 -7.91 -15.23 10.69
N LEU A 112 -6.66 -15.70 10.51
CA LEU A 112 -6.22 -16.42 9.31
C LEU A 112 -7.00 -17.72 9.07
N LYS A 113 -7.52 -18.35 10.14
CA LYS A 113 -8.36 -19.56 10.05
C LYS A 113 -9.67 -19.29 9.30
N ASN A 114 -10.28 -18.12 9.50
CA ASN A 114 -11.52 -17.72 8.82
C ASN A 114 -11.27 -17.17 7.41
N PHE A 115 -10.10 -16.57 7.18
CA PHE A 115 -9.73 -15.98 5.89
C PHE A 115 -9.54 -17.03 4.78
N LYS A 116 -8.92 -18.19 5.07
CA LYS A 116 -8.81 -19.31 4.10
C LYS A 116 -10.18 -19.76 3.57
N ARG A 117 -11.20 -19.75 4.44
CA ARG A 117 -12.57 -20.14 4.11
C ARG A 117 -13.21 -19.13 3.14
N TYR A 118 -12.98 -17.84 3.34
CA TYR A 118 -13.46 -16.76 2.46
C TYR A 118 -12.79 -16.75 1.08
N THR A 119 -11.47 -16.97 1.02
CA THR A 119 -10.75 -17.02 -0.27
C THR A 119 -11.17 -18.22 -1.12
N MET A 120 -11.45 -19.36 -0.50
CA MET A 120 -11.99 -20.54 -1.18
C MET A 120 -13.42 -20.30 -1.68
N LEU A 121 -14.28 -19.70 -0.85
CA LEU A 121 -15.66 -19.37 -1.23
C LEU A 121 -15.71 -18.41 -2.43
N ASN A 122 -14.86 -17.37 -2.44
CA ASN A 122 -14.77 -16.41 -3.54
C ASN A 122 -14.12 -16.97 -4.81
N LYS A 123 -13.36 -18.06 -4.70
CA LYS A 123 -12.83 -18.81 -5.85
C LYS A 123 -13.91 -19.73 -6.42
N TRP A 124 -14.73 -20.34 -5.57
CA TRP A 124 -15.87 -21.18 -5.96
C TRP A 124 -17.03 -20.38 -6.58
N ILE A 125 -17.39 -19.22 -6.01
CA ILE A 125 -18.43 -18.31 -6.57
C ILE A 125 -18.02 -17.77 -7.95
N ARG A 126 -16.72 -17.52 -8.17
CA ARG A 126 -16.20 -17.14 -9.50
C ARG A 126 -16.26 -18.30 -10.49
N TYR A 127 -15.96 -19.51 -10.04
CA TYR A 127 -16.04 -20.72 -10.86
C TYR A 127 -17.47 -21.10 -11.23
N SER A 128 -18.44 -20.91 -10.32
CA SER A 128 -19.86 -21.23 -10.57
C SER A 128 -20.59 -20.21 -11.46
N ARG A 129 -19.95 -19.09 -11.80
CA ARG A 129 -20.49 -18.06 -12.73
C ARG A 129 -19.84 -18.15 -14.12
N SER A 130 -18.86 -19.03 -14.30
CA SER A 130 -18.18 -19.28 -15.59
C SER A 130 -18.60 -20.60 -16.24
N ILE A 131 -19.70 -21.20 -15.76
CA ILE A 131 -20.38 -22.39 -16.28
C ILE A 131 -21.86 -22.03 -16.34
#